data_AF-A0A1C4ZM14-F1
#
_entry.id   AF-A0A1C4ZM14-F1
#
_cell.length_a   1.000
_cell.length_b   1.000
_cell.length_c   1.000
_cell.angle_alpha   90.00
_cell.angle_beta   90.00
_cell.angle_gamma   90.00
#
_symmetry.space_group_name_H-M   'P 1'
#
loop_
_entity.id
_entity.type
_entity.pdbx_description
1 polymer ?
#
loop_
_entity_poly.entity_id
_entity_poly.type
_entity_poly.pdbx_seq_one_letter_code
_entity_poly.pdbx_strand_id
1 'polypeptide(L)'
;MSLRVAGRLVGAFVLSAFVFYGIGSALTGQFAGTMLVVLNSVLVAAIGGLVFRALRRPHPGSAWTYLVARGAEAFLLTAGIVLQDRVGAGAADIAYQVAMLSLALGSLPLCLALRRRRWLPGWLAIWGFGGYALLATGAAAELMGVGVGLVLAIPGGLFEIVFGLLLLARGFAPSTVADPGTALDGASNANADRDSRVSRAAWAAGLGLLVMAVLAGLANFGVVERMVSTDAAGSTTLALSNGRALALAVVALCTVVCLDVLVAWALRAFFADTHRTVALLSAWCRTVYAVVFAVAITHLIAAAGLLRDEPATDRISSSVYAQISEFQEIWSLGLILFGVHLLLVGWLAWRSPSAPTWVAVLVAIAGAGYLADSIGALVSAAYTIEVAAVTFGGEVVLMGWLLVFGVRSRSHRRSSLDGPVARPAQLEAA
;
A
#
# COMPACT_ATOMS: atom_id res chain seq x y z
N MET A 1 10.63 24.01 -7.19
CA MET A 1 9.56 24.46 -6.28
C MET A 1 10.00 24.37 -4.80
N SER A 2 9.92 25.48 -4.07
CA SER A 2 10.30 25.55 -2.64
C SER A 2 9.35 24.76 -1.74
N LEU A 3 9.79 24.38 -0.53
CA LEU A 3 8.96 23.69 0.47
C LEU A 3 7.77 24.56 0.91
N ARG A 4 7.97 25.88 1.00
CA ARG A 4 6.91 26.82 1.34
C ARG A 4 5.80 26.79 0.29
N VAL A 5 6.13 26.92 -1.00
CA VAL A 5 5.14 26.87 -2.09
C VAL A 5 4.46 25.50 -2.14
N ALA A 6 5.22 24.42 -1.98
CA ALA A 6 4.67 23.06 -1.91
C ALA A 6 3.61 22.92 -0.81
N GLY A 7 3.89 23.42 0.40
CA GLY A 7 2.94 23.38 1.50
C GLY A 7 1.69 24.20 1.22
N ARG A 8 1.82 25.39 0.64
CA ARG A 8 0.65 26.23 0.30
C ARG A 8 -0.26 25.56 -0.74
N LEU A 9 0.34 24.91 -1.75
CA LEU A 9 -0.41 24.11 -2.72
C LEU A 9 -1.11 22.91 -2.07
N VAL A 10 -0.43 22.20 -1.17
CA VAL A 10 -1.07 21.12 -0.39
C VAL A 10 -2.27 21.66 0.39
N GLY A 11 -2.13 22.81 1.06
CA GLY A 11 -3.23 23.44 1.79
C GLY A 11 -4.41 23.80 0.89
N ALA A 12 -4.15 24.41 -0.28
CA ALA A 12 -5.18 24.70 -1.26
C ALA A 12 -5.87 23.43 -1.77
N PHE A 13 -5.11 22.40 -2.12
CA PHE A 13 -5.66 21.16 -2.66
C PHE A 13 -6.49 20.40 -1.65
N VAL A 14 -6.10 20.35 -0.36
CA VAL A 14 -6.91 19.73 0.70
C VAL A 14 -8.27 20.41 0.80
N LEU A 15 -8.32 21.74 0.81
CA LEU A 15 -9.58 22.49 0.92
C LEU A 15 -10.44 22.32 -0.34
N SER A 16 -9.84 22.34 -1.53
CA SER A 16 -10.55 22.12 -2.79
C SER A 16 -11.09 20.69 -2.91
N ALA A 17 -10.35 19.69 -2.44
CA ALA A 17 -10.77 18.28 -2.45
C ALA A 17 -12.08 18.07 -1.66
N PHE A 18 -12.20 18.66 -0.47
CA PHE A 18 -13.46 18.62 0.31
C PHE A 18 -14.65 19.15 -0.48
N VAL A 19 -14.49 20.29 -1.15
CA VAL A 19 -15.55 20.92 -1.93
C VAL A 19 -15.92 20.08 -3.14
N PHE A 20 -14.92 19.62 -3.90
CA PHE A 20 -15.15 18.83 -5.11
C PHE A 20 -15.78 17.47 -4.80
N TYR A 21 -15.32 16.78 -3.76
CA TYR A 21 -15.93 15.52 -3.36
C TYR A 21 -17.35 15.72 -2.82
N GLY A 22 -17.58 16.70 -1.94
CA GLY A 22 -18.90 16.97 -1.37
C GLY A 22 -19.96 17.35 -2.40
N ILE A 23 -19.61 18.24 -3.35
CA ILE A 23 -20.52 18.60 -4.45
C ILE A 23 -20.64 17.45 -5.45
N GLY A 24 -19.52 16.79 -5.80
CA GLY A 24 -19.51 15.70 -6.76
C GLY A 24 -20.38 14.53 -6.35
N SER A 25 -20.28 14.12 -5.09
CA SER A 25 -21.12 13.06 -4.49
C SER A 25 -22.59 13.46 -4.32
N ALA A 26 -22.91 14.75 -4.21
CA ALA A 26 -24.30 15.22 -4.22
C ALA A 26 -24.94 15.22 -5.62
N LEU A 27 -24.11 15.18 -6.69
CA LEU A 27 -24.53 15.19 -8.09
C LEU A 27 -24.35 13.81 -8.76
N THR A 28 -24.46 12.73 -7.99
CA THR A 28 -24.32 11.35 -8.50
C THR A 28 -25.29 11.06 -9.65
N GLY A 29 -24.84 10.29 -10.64
CA GLY A 29 -25.57 10.04 -11.89
C GLY A 29 -25.51 11.18 -12.91
N GLN A 30 -24.92 12.33 -12.57
CA GLN A 30 -24.68 13.42 -13.51
C GLN A 30 -23.20 13.46 -13.91
N PHE A 31 -22.94 13.74 -15.20
CA PHE A 31 -21.58 13.90 -15.71
C PHE A 31 -20.75 14.91 -14.91
N ALA A 32 -21.38 16.02 -14.48
CA ALA A 32 -20.74 17.04 -13.65
C ALA A 32 -20.28 16.48 -12.30
N GLY A 33 -21.08 15.62 -11.66
CA GLY A 33 -20.72 14.96 -10.40
C GLY A 33 -19.49 14.06 -10.57
N THR A 34 -19.50 13.20 -11.60
CA THR A 34 -18.38 12.31 -11.92
C THR A 34 -17.09 13.10 -12.21
N MET A 35 -17.18 14.19 -12.98
CA MET A 35 -16.02 15.06 -13.24
C MET A 35 -15.44 15.71 -11.98
N LEU A 36 -16.28 16.13 -11.05
CA LEU A 36 -15.85 16.69 -9.77
C LEU A 36 -15.16 15.64 -8.89
N VAL A 37 -15.67 14.42 -8.83
CA VAL A 37 -15.03 13.32 -8.08
C VAL A 37 -13.69 12.94 -8.71
N VAL A 38 -13.58 12.89 -10.04
CA VAL A 38 -12.30 12.64 -10.73
C VAL A 38 -11.31 13.76 -10.44
N LEU A 39 -11.74 15.03 -10.48
CA LEU A 39 -10.89 16.16 -10.15
C LEU A 39 -10.41 16.11 -8.69
N ASN A 40 -11.29 15.73 -7.75
CA ASN A 40 -10.91 15.44 -6.37
C ASN A 40 -9.80 14.38 -6.31
N SER A 41 -9.96 13.24 -6.98
CA SER A 41 -8.96 12.17 -7.00
C SER A 41 -7.60 12.63 -7.54
N VAL A 42 -7.59 13.48 -8.57
CA VAL A 42 -6.36 14.09 -9.08
C VAL A 42 -5.68 14.98 -8.03
N LEU A 43 -6.45 15.81 -7.31
CA LEU A 43 -5.93 16.65 -6.23
C LEU A 43 -5.37 15.80 -5.07
N VAL A 44 -6.09 14.75 -4.67
CA VAL A 44 -5.67 13.80 -3.62
C VAL A 44 -4.34 13.14 -3.97
N ALA A 45 -4.18 12.65 -5.21
CA ALA A 45 -2.93 12.09 -5.69
C ALA A 45 -1.79 13.14 -5.71
N ALA A 46 -2.10 14.36 -6.14
CA ALA A 46 -1.15 15.48 -6.14
C ALA A 46 -0.67 15.84 -4.73
N ILE A 47 -1.55 15.84 -3.73
CA ILE A 47 -1.20 16.02 -2.31
C ILE A 47 -0.17 14.95 -1.89
N GLY A 48 -0.43 13.68 -2.22
CA GLY A 48 0.49 12.57 -1.97
C GLY A 48 1.88 12.83 -2.56
N GLY A 49 1.96 13.20 -3.84
CA GLY A 49 3.21 13.51 -4.52
C GLY A 49 3.98 14.70 -3.93
N LEU A 50 3.28 15.77 -3.55
CA LEU A 50 3.88 16.96 -2.94
C LEU A 50 4.44 16.67 -1.54
N VAL A 51 3.68 15.96 -0.70
CA VAL A 51 4.11 15.55 0.64
C VAL A 51 5.26 14.54 0.55
N PHE A 52 5.19 13.58 -0.37
CA PHE A 52 6.28 12.64 -0.63
C PHE A 52 7.59 13.38 -0.93
N ARG A 53 7.55 14.35 -1.85
CA ARG A 53 8.74 15.13 -2.21
C ARG A 53 9.32 15.89 -1.01
N ALA A 54 8.46 16.36 -0.11
CA ALA A 54 8.86 17.07 1.10
C ALA A 54 9.47 16.14 2.17
N LEU A 55 8.93 14.92 2.33
CA LEU A 55 9.32 13.99 3.41
C LEU A 55 10.28 12.86 3.01
N ARG A 56 10.48 12.59 1.72
CA ARG A 56 11.30 11.44 1.24
C ARG A 56 12.74 11.39 1.76
N ARG A 57 13.33 12.56 2.10
CA ARG A 57 14.67 12.65 2.69
C ARG A 57 14.64 12.47 4.22
N PRO A 58 13.88 13.26 4.99
CA PRO A 58 13.90 13.15 6.45
C PRO A 58 13.18 11.90 6.99
N HIS A 59 12.06 11.50 6.38
CA HIS A 59 11.20 10.41 6.86
C HIS A 59 10.68 9.58 5.68
N PRO A 60 11.55 8.76 5.02
CA PRO A 60 11.20 8.03 3.81
C PRO A 60 10.04 7.05 4.00
N GLY A 61 9.96 6.38 5.17
CA GLY A 61 8.86 5.46 5.48
C GLY A 61 7.51 6.16 5.44
N SER A 62 7.32 7.20 6.27
CA SER A 62 6.08 7.99 6.28
C SER A 62 5.76 8.61 4.92
N ALA A 63 6.78 9.03 4.15
CA ALA A 63 6.59 9.60 2.82
C ALA A 63 5.98 8.58 1.85
N TRP A 64 6.55 7.37 1.79
CA TRP A 64 6.06 6.29 0.93
C TRP A 64 4.69 5.79 1.36
N THR A 65 4.48 5.55 2.66
CA THR A 65 3.18 5.12 3.18
C THR A 65 2.08 6.11 2.85
N TYR A 66 2.33 7.41 3.03
CA TYR A 66 1.34 8.44 2.71
C TYR A 66 1.09 8.57 1.20
N LEU A 67 2.12 8.45 0.37
CA LEU A 67 1.98 8.46 -1.10
C LEU A 67 1.08 7.32 -1.58
N VAL A 68 1.33 6.10 -1.07
CA VAL A 68 0.55 4.91 -1.42
C VAL A 68 -0.89 5.04 -0.93
N ALA A 69 -1.10 5.51 0.30
CA ALA A 69 -2.45 5.73 0.83
C ALA A 69 -3.25 6.75 0.01
N ARG A 70 -2.64 7.87 -0.40
CA ARG A 70 -3.29 8.86 -1.27
C ARG A 70 -3.55 8.33 -2.69
N GLY A 71 -2.67 7.47 -3.21
CA GLY A 71 -2.91 6.77 -4.47
C GLY A 71 -4.08 5.80 -4.39
N ALA A 72 -4.16 5.01 -3.31
CA ALA A 72 -5.26 4.08 -3.06
C ALA A 72 -6.59 4.81 -2.87
N GLU A 73 -6.61 5.89 -2.09
CA GLU A 73 -7.78 6.76 -1.92
C GLU A 73 -8.28 7.31 -3.25
N ALA A 74 -7.39 7.92 -4.04
CA ALA A 74 -7.75 8.49 -5.35
C ALA A 74 -8.31 7.43 -6.31
N PHE A 75 -7.71 6.22 -6.32
CA PHE A 75 -8.20 5.10 -7.12
C PHE A 75 -9.59 4.65 -6.66
N LEU A 76 -9.76 4.37 -5.37
CA LEU A 76 -10.99 3.82 -4.81
C LEU A 76 -12.17 4.80 -4.87
N LEU A 77 -11.95 6.10 -4.67
CA LEU A 77 -13.03 7.10 -4.85
C LEU A 77 -13.49 7.17 -6.31
N THR A 78 -12.56 7.05 -7.26
CA THR A 78 -12.88 7.05 -8.70
C THR A 78 -13.56 5.74 -9.12
N ALA A 79 -13.09 4.60 -8.60
CA ALA A 79 -13.72 3.31 -8.81
C ALA A 79 -15.14 3.30 -8.21
N GLY A 80 -15.31 3.86 -7.02
CA GLY A 80 -16.59 3.95 -6.32
C GLY A 80 -17.67 4.67 -7.12
N ILE A 81 -17.37 5.84 -7.71
CA ILE A 81 -18.34 6.55 -8.53
C ILE A 81 -18.69 5.78 -9.83
N VAL A 82 -17.70 5.13 -10.45
CA VAL A 82 -17.95 4.29 -11.64
C VAL A 82 -18.80 3.07 -11.30
N LEU A 83 -18.57 2.45 -10.14
CA LEU A 83 -19.35 1.32 -9.65
C LEU A 83 -20.76 1.75 -9.23
N GLN A 84 -20.92 2.96 -8.71
CA GLN A 84 -22.23 3.50 -8.37
C GLN A 84 -23.18 3.51 -9.58
N ASP A 85 -22.68 4.01 -10.72
CA ASP A 85 -23.47 4.11 -11.95
C ASP A 85 -23.73 2.74 -12.60
N ARG A 86 -22.85 1.75 -12.39
CA ARG A 86 -22.92 0.43 -13.03
C ARG A 86 -23.61 -0.65 -12.20
N VAL A 87 -23.47 -0.58 -10.88
CA VAL A 87 -23.79 -1.67 -9.95
C VAL A 87 -24.81 -1.20 -8.91
N GLY A 88 -24.51 -0.11 -8.21
CA GLY A 88 -25.37 0.38 -7.13
C GLY A 88 -24.60 1.07 -6.01
N ALA A 89 -25.35 1.62 -5.06
CA ALA A 89 -24.80 2.40 -3.95
C ALA A 89 -23.92 1.55 -3.01
N GLY A 90 -24.27 0.28 -2.79
CA GLY A 90 -23.52 -0.60 -1.89
C GLY A 90 -22.07 -0.80 -2.32
N ALA A 91 -21.80 -0.86 -3.63
CA ALA A 91 -20.43 -0.97 -4.16
C ALA A 91 -19.64 0.34 -3.96
N ALA A 92 -20.30 1.48 -4.19
CA ALA A 92 -19.72 2.81 -3.98
C ALA A 92 -19.39 3.05 -2.50
N ASP A 93 -20.27 2.63 -1.60
CA ASP A 93 -20.09 2.72 -0.15
C ASP A 93 -18.90 1.89 0.31
N ILE A 94 -18.77 0.63 -0.15
CA ILE A 94 -17.60 -0.20 0.16
C ILE A 94 -16.32 0.49 -0.32
N ALA A 95 -16.28 0.93 -1.58
CA ALA A 95 -15.11 1.60 -2.14
C ALA A 95 -14.73 2.85 -1.33
N TYR A 96 -15.71 3.66 -0.93
CA TYR A 96 -15.52 4.83 -0.09
C TYR A 96 -14.94 4.46 1.28
N GLN A 97 -15.51 3.48 1.98
CA GLN A 97 -15.02 3.10 3.30
C GLN A 97 -13.60 2.52 3.26
N VAL A 98 -13.27 1.72 2.24
CA VAL A 98 -11.90 1.24 2.04
C VAL A 98 -10.96 2.40 1.73
N ALA A 99 -11.38 3.39 0.93
CA ALA A 99 -10.59 4.59 0.65
C ALA A 99 -10.29 5.39 1.93
N MET A 100 -11.30 5.63 2.76
CA MET A 100 -11.17 6.35 4.03
C MET A 100 -10.28 5.58 5.01
N LEU A 101 -10.41 4.25 5.08
CA LEU A 101 -9.56 3.40 5.91
C LEU A 101 -8.09 3.48 5.46
N SER A 102 -7.82 3.37 4.16
CA SER A 102 -6.48 3.52 3.59
C SER A 102 -5.88 4.90 3.88
N LEU A 103 -6.64 5.97 3.64
CA LEU A 103 -6.23 7.34 3.94
C LEU A 103 -5.88 7.51 5.42
N ALA A 104 -6.77 7.07 6.31
CA ALA A 104 -6.65 7.24 7.74
C ALA A 104 -5.40 6.55 8.28
N LEU A 105 -5.21 5.27 7.96
CA LEU A 105 -4.04 4.50 8.38
C LEU A 105 -2.74 5.08 7.80
N GLY A 106 -2.75 5.51 6.53
CA GLY A 106 -1.61 6.13 5.89
C GLY A 106 -1.21 7.50 6.47
N SER A 107 -2.16 8.18 7.12
CA SER A 107 -1.97 9.51 7.69
C SER A 107 -1.46 9.49 9.14
N LEU A 108 -1.58 8.38 9.87
CA LEU A 108 -1.05 8.26 11.23
C LEU A 108 0.48 8.46 11.28
N PRO A 109 1.31 7.79 10.45
CA PRO A 109 2.75 8.03 10.40
C PRO A 109 3.11 9.43 9.88
N LEU A 110 2.23 10.05 9.09
CA LEU A 110 2.41 11.41 8.60
C LEU A 110 2.32 12.42 9.75
N CYS A 111 1.27 12.36 10.58
CA CYS A 111 1.11 13.24 11.75
C CYS A 111 2.34 13.22 12.67
N LEU A 112 2.89 12.01 12.92
CA LEU A 112 4.11 11.84 13.71
C LEU A 112 5.35 12.43 13.03
N ALA A 113 5.49 12.28 11.71
CA ALA A 113 6.60 12.84 10.94
C ALA A 113 6.55 14.38 10.93
N LEU A 114 5.37 14.97 10.74
CA LEU A 114 5.19 16.42 10.75
C LEU A 114 5.46 17.03 12.13
N ARG A 115 5.07 16.33 13.21
CA ARG A 115 5.41 16.71 14.59
C ARG A 115 6.92 16.73 14.83
N ARG A 116 7.64 15.67 14.42
CA ARG A 116 9.10 15.56 14.59
C ARG A 116 9.86 16.67 13.86
N ARG A 117 9.35 17.12 12.71
CA ARG A 117 9.93 18.23 11.93
C ARG A 117 9.50 19.62 12.39
N ARG A 118 8.62 19.70 13.41
CA ARG A 118 8.01 20.96 13.90
C ARG A 118 7.31 21.77 12.78
N TRP A 119 6.82 21.09 11.74
CA TRP A 119 5.99 21.71 10.70
C TRP A 119 4.56 21.93 11.18
N LEU A 120 4.15 21.18 12.21
CA LEU A 120 2.87 21.28 12.89
C LEU A 120 3.11 21.49 14.39
N PRO A 121 2.34 22.37 15.06
CA PRO A 121 2.28 22.43 16.51
C PRO A 121 1.96 21.06 17.12
N GLY A 122 2.54 20.75 18.28
CA GLY A 122 2.39 19.44 18.91
C GLY A 122 0.94 19.04 19.17
N TRP A 123 0.13 19.97 19.68
CA TRP A 123 -1.30 19.75 19.94
C TRP A 123 -2.08 19.44 18.65
N LEU A 124 -1.78 20.16 17.56
CA LEU A 124 -2.46 19.99 16.28
C LEU A 124 -2.07 18.65 15.63
N ALA A 125 -0.82 18.20 15.79
CA ALA A 125 -0.41 16.88 15.35
C ALA A 125 -1.06 15.74 16.16
N ILE A 126 -1.28 15.93 17.47
CA ILE A 126 -2.00 14.95 18.32
C ILE A 126 -3.48 14.90 17.92
N TRP A 127 -4.11 16.06 17.70
CA TRP A 127 -5.48 16.12 17.21
C TRP A 127 -5.63 15.40 15.86
N GLY A 128 -4.74 15.68 14.89
CA GLY A 128 -4.76 14.98 13.61
C GLY A 128 -4.58 13.46 13.74
N PHE A 129 -3.66 13.01 14.60
CA PHE A 129 -3.48 11.58 14.86
C PHE A 129 -4.76 10.94 15.44
N GLY A 130 -5.39 11.59 16.44
CA GLY A 130 -6.65 11.13 17.01
C GLY A 130 -7.79 11.14 15.99
N GLY A 131 -7.90 12.19 15.18
CA GLY A 131 -8.91 12.32 14.13
C GLY A 131 -8.81 11.21 13.07
N TYR A 132 -7.60 10.93 12.57
CA TYR A 132 -7.42 9.81 11.64
C TYR A 132 -7.63 8.44 12.30
N ALA A 133 -7.27 8.26 13.58
CA ALA A 133 -7.55 7.00 14.27
C ALA A 133 -9.06 6.74 14.42
N LEU A 134 -9.83 7.79 14.73
CA LEU A 134 -11.30 7.71 14.76
C LEU A 134 -11.87 7.46 13.36
N LEU A 135 -11.36 8.14 12.32
CA LEU A 135 -11.77 7.89 10.93
C LEU A 135 -11.53 6.43 10.51
N ALA A 136 -10.35 5.87 10.80
CA ALA A 136 -10.05 4.46 10.52
C ALA A 136 -11.01 3.52 11.25
N THR A 137 -11.29 3.81 12.52
CA THR A 137 -12.21 3.01 13.34
C THR A 137 -13.64 3.08 12.80
N GLY A 138 -14.09 4.28 12.42
CA GLY A 138 -15.40 4.50 11.83
C GLY A 138 -15.56 3.80 10.49
N ALA A 139 -14.58 3.91 9.59
CA ALA A 139 -14.60 3.24 8.30
C ALA A 139 -14.61 1.70 8.44
N ALA A 140 -13.82 1.16 9.37
CA ALA A 140 -13.85 -0.26 9.69
C ALA A 140 -15.21 -0.71 10.27
N ALA A 141 -15.83 0.11 11.12
CA ALA A 141 -17.14 -0.17 11.70
C ALA A 141 -18.25 -0.17 10.63
N GLU A 142 -18.24 0.79 9.71
CA GLU A 142 -19.18 0.86 8.58
C GLU A 142 -19.06 -0.36 7.66
N LEU A 143 -17.83 -0.82 7.40
CA LEU A 143 -17.61 -2.05 6.63
C LEU A 143 -18.21 -3.30 7.30
N MET A 144 -18.33 -3.29 8.63
CA MET A 144 -18.98 -4.34 9.42
C MET A 144 -20.50 -4.14 9.59
N GLY A 145 -21.05 -3.05 9.04
CA GLY A 145 -22.48 -2.70 9.10
C GLY A 145 -22.87 -1.87 10.32
N VAL A 146 -21.92 -1.20 10.98
CA VAL A 146 -22.16 -0.34 12.15
C VAL A 146 -22.08 1.13 11.72
N GLY A 147 -23.24 1.80 11.68
CA GLY A 147 -23.43 3.18 11.21
C GLY A 147 -22.91 4.28 12.15
N VAL A 148 -21.61 4.27 12.45
CA VAL A 148 -20.94 5.25 13.33
C VAL A 148 -19.86 6.06 12.62
N GLY A 149 -19.63 5.79 11.33
CA GLY A 149 -18.53 6.35 10.55
C GLY A 149 -18.60 7.88 10.44
N LEU A 150 -19.79 8.42 10.17
CA LEU A 150 -19.99 9.86 10.04
C LEU A 150 -19.57 10.63 11.30
N VAL A 151 -20.02 10.18 12.48
CA VAL A 151 -19.73 10.84 13.76
C VAL A 151 -18.23 10.77 14.07
N LEU A 152 -17.61 9.62 13.84
CA LEU A 152 -16.18 9.40 14.06
C LEU A 152 -15.29 10.15 13.06
N ALA A 153 -15.82 10.53 11.89
CA ALA A 153 -15.11 11.32 10.89
C ALA A 153 -15.04 12.83 11.24
N ILE A 154 -15.98 13.36 12.04
CA ILE A 154 -16.06 14.80 12.35
C ILE A 154 -14.74 15.37 12.90
N PRO A 155 -14.07 14.75 13.91
CA PRO A 155 -12.82 15.28 14.43
C PRO A 155 -11.69 15.30 13.39
N GLY A 156 -11.66 14.32 12.49
CA GLY A 156 -10.70 14.23 11.38
C GLY A 156 -10.96 15.30 10.32
N GLY A 157 -12.21 15.47 9.88
CA GLY A 157 -12.58 16.47 8.88
C GLY A 157 -12.30 17.91 9.34
N LEU A 158 -12.64 18.24 10.59
CA LEU A 158 -12.31 19.54 11.17
C LEU A 158 -10.79 19.76 11.24
N PHE A 159 -10.03 18.72 11.60
CA PHE A 159 -8.57 18.78 11.58
C PHE A 159 -8.04 19.08 10.17
N GLU A 160 -8.51 18.39 9.13
CA GLU A 160 -8.04 18.58 7.77
C GLU A 160 -8.33 20.00 7.24
N ILE A 161 -9.46 20.60 7.60
CA ILE A 161 -9.77 22.00 7.27
C ILE A 161 -8.78 22.95 7.95
N VAL A 162 -8.56 22.81 9.26
CA VAL A 162 -7.60 23.65 10.00
C VAL A 162 -6.18 23.46 9.48
N PHE A 163 -5.80 22.22 9.18
CA PHE A 163 -4.51 21.87 8.60
C PHE A 163 -4.33 22.49 7.22
N GLY A 164 -5.35 22.42 6.36
CA GLY A 164 -5.36 23.01 5.03
C GLY A 164 -5.18 24.52 5.07
N LEU A 165 -5.93 25.22 5.93
CA LEU A 165 -5.82 26.67 6.14
C LEU A 165 -4.42 27.06 6.66
N LEU A 166 -3.89 26.33 7.65
CA LEU A 166 -2.57 26.57 8.19
C LEU A 166 -1.48 26.45 7.11
N LEU A 167 -1.54 25.38 6.30
CA LEU A 167 -0.60 25.15 5.21
C LEU A 167 -0.74 26.19 4.10
N LEU A 168 -1.96 26.60 3.77
CA LEU A 168 -2.22 27.65 2.78
C LEU A 168 -1.60 28.99 3.19
N ALA A 169 -1.65 29.31 4.49
CA ALA A 169 -1.06 30.53 5.05
C ALA A 169 0.47 30.45 5.16
N ARG A 170 1.02 29.37 5.72
CA ARG A 170 2.45 29.28 6.10
C ARG A 170 3.32 28.45 5.16
N GLY A 171 2.76 27.45 4.50
CA GLY A 171 3.51 26.41 3.80
C GLY A 171 4.36 25.53 4.73
N PHE A 172 5.18 24.62 4.17
CA PHE A 172 6.11 23.85 4.99
C PHE A 172 7.29 24.73 5.43
N ALA A 173 7.61 24.72 6.73
CA ALA A 173 8.68 25.54 7.29
C ALA A 173 10.07 24.98 6.95
N PRO A 174 11.04 25.81 6.52
CA PRO A 174 12.42 25.38 6.38
C PRO A 174 13.03 25.11 7.77
N SER A 175 13.70 23.98 7.95
CA SER A 175 14.50 23.70 9.14
C SER A 175 15.76 24.58 9.09
N THR A 176 15.78 25.68 9.84
CA THR A 176 16.99 26.47 10.09
C THR A 176 17.82 25.79 11.18
N VAL A 177 18.54 24.73 10.81
CA VAL A 177 19.71 24.26 11.56
C VAL A 177 20.72 23.80 10.53
N ALA A 178 21.67 24.67 10.21
CA ALA A 178 22.93 24.26 9.61
C ALA A 178 23.84 23.93 10.79
N ASP A 179 24.29 22.68 10.87
CA ASP A 179 25.29 22.26 11.85
C ASP A 179 26.68 22.43 11.22
N PRO A 180 27.51 23.37 11.68
CA PRO A 180 28.82 23.65 11.11
C PRO A 180 29.85 22.68 11.71
N GLY A 181 30.00 21.49 11.12
CA GLY A 181 31.01 20.52 11.61
C GLY A 181 31.39 19.34 10.70
N THR A 182 30.93 19.26 9.45
CA THR A 182 30.97 18.00 8.69
C THR A 182 31.93 17.99 7.49
N ALA A 183 33.21 18.29 7.68
CA ALA A 183 34.19 18.23 6.59
C ALA A 183 35.15 17.02 6.64
N LEU A 184 35.38 16.40 7.81
CA LEU A 184 36.40 15.34 7.96
C LEU A 184 35.84 13.93 8.25
N ASP A 185 34.59 13.80 8.71
CA ASP A 185 33.92 12.50 9.00
C ASP A 185 33.02 11.98 7.86
N GLY A 186 33.10 12.56 6.66
CA GLY A 186 32.09 12.37 5.60
C GLY A 186 32.06 10.98 4.97
N ALA A 187 33.20 10.29 4.86
CA ALA A 187 33.30 9.01 4.14
C ALA A 187 32.87 7.79 5.00
N SER A 188 33.28 7.75 6.27
CA SER A 188 32.88 6.70 7.22
C SER A 188 31.38 6.76 7.52
N ASN A 189 30.84 7.97 7.71
CA ASN A 189 29.41 8.18 7.92
C ASN A 189 28.57 7.86 6.68
N ALA A 190 29.07 8.11 5.47
CA ALA A 190 28.34 7.80 4.23
C ALA A 190 28.14 6.29 4.02
N ASN A 191 29.17 5.47 4.30
CA ASN A 191 29.07 4.02 4.23
C ASN A 191 28.15 3.46 5.32
N ALA A 192 28.30 3.94 6.56
CA ALA A 192 27.39 3.56 7.65
C ALA A 192 25.94 3.93 7.31
N ASP A 193 25.68 5.10 6.74
CA ASP A 193 24.33 5.50 6.33
C ASP A 193 23.79 4.62 5.21
N ARG A 194 24.62 4.24 4.24
CA ARG A 194 24.24 3.35 3.14
C ARG A 194 23.79 1.98 3.65
N ASP A 195 24.60 1.34 4.47
CA ASP A 195 24.31 0.02 5.04
C ASP A 195 23.03 0.05 5.88
N SER A 196 22.77 1.17 6.59
CA SER A 196 21.53 1.35 7.35
C SER A 196 20.29 1.42 6.45
N ARG A 197 20.42 1.98 5.24
CA ARG A 197 19.34 2.07 4.26
C ARG A 197 19.06 0.71 3.65
N VAL A 198 20.10 -0.05 3.29
CA VAL A 198 19.97 -1.40 2.75
C VAL A 198 19.31 -2.34 3.76
N SER A 199 19.76 -2.34 5.02
CA SER A 199 19.13 -3.15 6.09
C SER A 199 17.67 -2.75 6.35
N ARG A 200 17.35 -1.45 6.33
CA ARG A 200 15.96 -0.99 6.45
C ARG A 200 15.10 -1.41 5.27
N ALA A 201 15.63 -1.34 4.05
CA ALA A 201 14.95 -1.78 2.85
C ALA A 201 14.68 -3.29 2.86
N ALA A 202 15.67 -4.11 3.22
CA ALA A 202 15.52 -5.56 3.36
C ALA A 202 14.44 -5.91 4.39
N TRP A 203 14.50 -5.30 5.57
CA TRP A 203 13.52 -5.54 6.63
C TRP A 203 12.10 -5.09 6.22
N ALA A 204 11.97 -3.94 5.56
CA ALA A 204 10.68 -3.45 5.06
C ALA A 204 10.11 -4.37 3.97
N ALA A 205 10.94 -4.84 3.04
CA ALA A 205 10.54 -5.79 2.00
C ALA A 205 10.12 -7.14 2.61
N GLY A 206 10.94 -7.72 3.49
CA GLY A 206 10.63 -8.99 4.15
C GLY A 206 9.38 -8.94 5.02
N LEU A 207 9.20 -7.87 5.82
CA LEU A 207 8.00 -7.70 6.64
C LEU A 207 6.76 -7.47 5.78
N GLY A 208 6.89 -6.66 4.72
CA GLY A 208 5.80 -6.43 3.76
C GLY A 208 5.35 -7.75 3.12
N LEU A 209 6.28 -8.55 2.61
CA LEU A 209 5.99 -9.88 2.04
C LEU A 209 5.31 -10.81 3.05
N LEU A 210 5.74 -10.81 4.32
CA LEU A 210 5.11 -11.61 5.36
C LEU A 210 3.66 -11.22 5.62
N VAL A 211 3.40 -9.92 5.81
CA VAL A 211 2.04 -9.42 6.02
C VAL A 211 1.17 -9.70 4.80
N MET A 212 1.71 -9.52 3.60
CA MET A 212 1.01 -9.86 2.37
C MET A 212 0.65 -11.34 2.27
N ALA A 213 1.58 -12.25 2.55
CA ALA A 213 1.33 -13.69 2.48
C ALA A 213 0.21 -14.11 3.42
N VAL A 214 0.16 -13.56 4.64
CA VAL A 214 -0.91 -13.82 5.61
C VAL A 214 -2.25 -13.24 5.12
N LEU A 215 -2.27 -11.97 4.70
CA LEU A 215 -3.50 -11.30 4.27
C LEU A 215 -4.08 -11.92 2.98
N ALA A 216 -3.23 -12.13 1.97
CA ALA A 216 -3.63 -12.75 0.71
C ALA A 216 -4.07 -14.20 0.92
N GLY A 217 -3.36 -14.97 1.77
CA GLY A 217 -3.73 -16.34 2.08
C GLY A 217 -5.09 -16.45 2.77
N LEU A 218 -5.35 -15.59 3.76
CA LEU A 218 -6.64 -15.53 4.44
C LEU A 218 -7.77 -15.04 3.53
N ALA A 219 -7.52 -14.02 2.70
CA ALA A 219 -8.54 -13.44 1.84
C ALA A 219 -8.88 -14.35 0.65
N ASN A 220 -7.89 -14.87 -0.06
CA ASN A 220 -8.12 -15.66 -1.26
C ASN A 220 -8.56 -17.09 -0.94
N PHE A 221 -7.67 -17.90 -0.35
CA PHE A 221 -7.94 -19.31 -0.02
C PHE A 221 -8.94 -19.48 1.14
N GLY A 222 -8.96 -18.51 2.06
CA GLY A 222 -9.85 -18.55 3.23
C GLY A 222 -11.26 -18.06 2.95
N VAL A 223 -11.47 -17.22 1.92
CA VAL A 223 -12.76 -16.58 1.63
C VAL A 223 -13.14 -16.69 0.16
N VAL A 224 -12.42 -16.02 -0.76
CA VAL A 224 -12.85 -15.86 -2.17
C VAL A 224 -13.01 -17.20 -2.87
N GLU A 225 -12.02 -18.10 -2.80
CA GLU A 225 -12.11 -19.41 -3.47
C GLU A 225 -13.19 -20.31 -2.87
N ARG A 226 -13.47 -20.16 -1.57
CA ARG A 226 -14.54 -20.92 -0.89
C ARG A 226 -15.94 -20.44 -1.26
N MET A 227 -16.06 -19.29 -1.92
CA MET A 227 -17.33 -18.75 -2.39
C MET A 227 -17.65 -19.19 -3.82
N VAL A 228 -16.75 -19.91 -4.50
CA VAL A 228 -16.98 -20.40 -5.87
C VAL A 228 -17.59 -21.79 -5.80
N SER A 229 -18.81 -21.95 -6.30
CA SER A 229 -19.45 -23.26 -6.56
C SER A 229 -19.48 -23.56 -8.06
N THR A 230 -19.98 -24.74 -8.42
CA THR A 230 -20.16 -25.18 -9.82
C THR A 230 -21.23 -24.39 -10.58
N ASP A 231 -22.03 -23.56 -9.89
CA ASP A 231 -23.12 -22.78 -10.47
C ASP A 231 -23.22 -21.37 -9.85
N ALA A 232 -23.97 -20.49 -10.52
CA ALA A 232 -24.14 -19.11 -10.07
C ALA A 232 -24.94 -18.99 -8.76
N ALA A 233 -25.95 -19.84 -8.59
CA ALA A 233 -26.85 -19.81 -7.44
C ALA A 233 -26.14 -20.24 -6.14
N GLY A 234 -25.35 -21.31 -6.19
CA GLY A 234 -24.56 -21.78 -5.06
C GLY A 234 -23.50 -20.77 -4.64
N SER A 235 -22.78 -20.18 -5.61
CA SER A 235 -21.75 -19.17 -5.35
C SER A 235 -22.33 -17.95 -4.62
N THR A 236 -23.51 -17.51 -5.07
CA THR A 236 -24.22 -16.37 -4.46
C THR A 236 -24.74 -16.70 -3.07
N THR A 237 -25.23 -17.92 -2.85
CA THR A 237 -25.68 -18.37 -1.52
C THR A 237 -24.51 -18.43 -0.52
N LEU A 238 -23.36 -18.93 -0.95
CA LEU A 238 -22.13 -18.94 -0.14
C LEU A 238 -21.63 -17.52 0.15
N ALA A 239 -21.69 -16.63 -0.83
CA ALA A 239 -21.31 -15.23 -0.66
C ALA A 239 -22.26 -14.47 0.30
N LEU A 240 -23.58 -14.67 0.20
CA LEU A 240 -24.58 -14.09 1.10
C LEU A 240 -24.35 -14.53 2.56
N SER A 241 -24.13 -15.83 2.78
CA SER A 241 -23.87 -16.36 4.13
C SER A 241 -22.55 -15.84 4.74
N ASN A 242 -21.63 -15.36 3.90
CA ASN A 242 -20.31 -14.88 4.30
C ASN A 242 -20.03 -13.42 3.92
N GLY A 243 -21.06 -12.58 3.75
CA GLY A 243 -20.90 -11.22 3.22
C GLY A 243 -19.91 -10.34 4.01
N ARG A 244 -19.83 -10.51 5.34
CA ARG A 244 -18.82 -9.83 6.18
C ARG A 244 -17.40 -10.32 5.89
N ALA A 245 -17.22 -11.61 5.66
CA ALA A 245 -15.92 -12.17 5.30
C ALA A 245 -15.48 -11.66 3.93
N LEU A 246 -16.41 -11.52 2.96
CA LEU A 246 -16.12 -10.92 1.66
C LEU A 246 -15.65 -9.46 1.79
N ALA A 247 -16.33 -8.65 2.61
CA ALA A 247 -15.92 -7.27 2.86
C ALA A 247 -14.52 -7.19 3.51
N LEU A 248 -14.22 -8.07 4.47
CA LEU A 248 -12.89 -8.15 5.09
C LEU A 248 -11.82 -8.65 4.09
N ALA A 249 -12.18 -9.56 3.19
CA ALA A 249 -11.29 -10.02 2.13
C ALA A 249 -10.94 -8.85 1.19
N VAL A 250 -11.90 -8.02 0.79
CA VAL A 250 -11.66 -6.80 0.00
C VAL A 250 -10.67 -5.87 0.72
N VAL A 251 -10.87 -5.59 2.01
CA VAL A 251 -9.96 -4.75 2.80
C VAL A 251 -8.54 -5.33 2.84
N ALA A 252 -8.43 -6.65 3.08
CA ALA A 252 -7.16 -7.36 3.12
C ALA A 252 -6.44 -7.28 1.76
N LEU A 253 -7.15 -7.52 0.64
CA LEU A 253 -6.58 -7.46 -0.70
C LEU A 253 -6.19 -6.04 -1.12
N CYS A 254 -6.98 -5.01 -0.79
CA CYS A 254 -6.57 -3.62 -0.99
C CYS A 254 -5.32 -3.26 -0.17
N THR A 255 -5.19 -3.82 1.04
CA THR A 255 -3.98 -3.68 1.85
C THR A 255 -2.78 -4.37 1.19
N VAL A 256 -2.97 -5.56 0.60
CA VAL A 256 -1.95 -6.27 -0.19
C VAL A 256 -1.48 -5.42 -1.36
N VAL A 257 -2.39 -4.82 -2.14
CA VAL A 257 -2.04 -3.89 -3.24
C VAL A 257 -1.17 -2.72 -2.75
N CYS A 258 -1.50 -2.13 -1.61
CA CYS A 258 -0.69 -1.06 -1.03
C CYS A 258 0.72 -1.57 -0.65
N LEU A 259 0.79 -2.75 -0.04
CA LEU A 259 2.06 -3.38 0.33
C LEU A 259 2.88 -3.78 -0.90
N ASP A 260 2.25 -4.18 -2.01
CA ASP A 260 2.95 -4.50 -3.26
C ASP A 260 3.79 -3.33 -3.76
N VAL A 261 3.23 -2.12 -3.75
CA VAL A 261 3.96 -0.91 -4.12
C VAL A 261 5.09 -0.66 -3.13
N LEU A 262 4.82 -0.73 -1.82
CA LEU A 262 5.86 -0.49 -0.80
C LEU A 262 7.01 -1.51 -0.90
N VAL A 263 6.70 -2.78 -1.10
CA VAL A 263 7.68 -3.87 -1.28
C VAL A 263 8.46 -3.69 -2.57
N ALA A 264 7.81 -3.33 -3.68
CA ALA A 264 8.49 -3.06 -4.95
C ALA A 264 9.61 -2.04 -4.79
N TRP A 265 9.32 -0.91 -4.14
CA TRP A 265 10.28 0.16 -3.95
C TRP A 265 11.31 -0.14 -2.84
N ALA A 266 10.96 -0.97 -1.85
CA ALA A 266 11.90 -1.50 -0.88
C ALA A 266 12.91 -2.46 -1.52
N LEU A 267 12.47 -3.40 -2.35
CA LEU A 267 13.35 -4.30 -3.11
C LEU A 267 14.25 -3.52 -4.07
N ARG A 268 13.71 -2.50 -4.76
CA ARG A 268 14.51 -1.61 -5.61
C ARG A 268 15.54 -0.82 -4.82
N ALA A 269 15.24 -0.42 -3.58
CA ALA A 269 16.22 0.23 -2.72
C ALA A 269 17.30 -0.75 -2.23
N PHE A 270 16.92 -2.00 -1.96
CA PHE A 270 17.84 -3.07 -1.55
C PHE A 270 18.82 -3.45 -2.68
N PHE A 271 18.33 -3.69 -3.89
CA PHE A 271 19.15 -4.09 -5.05
C PHE A 271 19.72 -2.91 -5.87
N ALA A 272 19.58 -1.68 -5.38
CA ALA A 272 20.01 -0.47 -6.10
C ALA A 272 21.51 -0.51 -6.46
N ASP A 273 22.31 -1.11 -5.59
CA ASP A 273 23.76 -1.21 -5.70
C ASP A 273 24.23 -2.37 -6.59
N THR A 274 23.36 -3.36 -6.85
CA THR A 274 23.67 -4.48 -7.75
C THR A 274 23.49 -4.05 -9.20
N HIS A 275 22.28 -3.63 -9.59
CA HIS A 275 21.99 -3.18 -10.95
C HIS A 275 20.75 -2.28 -10.99
N ARG A 276 20.98 -0.97 -10.98
CA ARG A 276 19.92 0.05 -10.83
C ARG A 276 18.79 -0.06 -11.85
N THR A 277 19.11 -0.32 -13.12
CA THR A 277 18.10 -0.37 -14.20
C THR A 277 17.18 -1.58 -14.05
N VAL A 278 17.73 -2.74 -13.69
CA VAL A 278 16.94 -3.98 -13.54
C VAL A 278 16.13 -3.93 -12.24
N ALA A 279 16.70 -3.38 -11.17
CA ALA A 279 15.95 -3.11 -9.94
C ALA A 279 14.77 -2.14 -10.17
N LEU A 280 14.95 -1.12 -11.03
CA LEU A 280 13.88 -0.21 -11.41
C LEU A 280 12.82 -0.90 -12.26
N LEU A 281 13.22 -1.68 -13.27
CA LEU A 281 12.31 -2.46 -14.11
C LEU A 281 11.47 -3.42 -13.26
N SER A 282 12.12 -4.17 -12.36
CA SER A 282 11.46 -5.10 -11.44
C SER A 282 10.44 -4.40 -10.54
N ALA A 283 10.76 -3.22 -9.99
CA ALA A 283 9.81 -2.45 -9.19
C ALA A 283 8.62 -1.93 -10.01
N TRP A 284 8.85 -1.52 -11.25
CA TRP A 284 7.74 -1.12 -12.14
C TRP A 284 6.86 -2.30 -12.53
N CYS A 285 7.43 -3.47 -12.86
CA CYS A 285 6.65 -4.69 -13.10
C CYS A 285 5.72 -4.99 -11.92
N ARG A 286 6.24 -4.95 -10.68
CA ARG A 286 5.43 -5.17 -9.47
C ARG A 286 4.41 -4.06 -9.22
N THR A 287 4.75 -2.81 -9.52
CA THR A 287 3.81 -1.68 -9.36
C THR A 287 2.66 -1.76 -10.38
N VAL A 288 2.96 -2.11 -11.64
CA VAL A 288 1.93 -2.31 -12.67
C VAL A 288 1.06 -3.52 -12.33
N TYR A 289 1.65 -4.62 -11.85
CA TYR A 289 0.90 -5.73 -11.28
C TYR A 289 -0.07 -5.28 -10.19
N ALA A 290 0.39 -4.46 -9.23
CA ALA A 290 -0.46 -3.94 -8.16
C ALA A 290 -1.65 -3.13 -8.69
N VAL A 291 -1.47 -2.37 -9.77
CA VAL A 291 -2.55 -1.62 -10.44
C VAL A 291 -3.54 -2.58 -11.11
N VAL A 292 -3.06 -3.59 -11.83
CA VAL A 292 -3.92 -4.64 -12.43
C VAL A 292 -4.71 -5.37 -11.34
N PHE A 293 -4.06 -5.69 -10.22
CA PHE A 293 -4.71 -6.34 -9.09
C PHE A 293 -5.73 -5.44 -8.39
N ALA A 294 -5.46 -4.13 -8.27
CA ALA A 294 -6.43 -3.16 -7.78
C ALA A 294 -7.70 -3.10 -8.66
N VAL A 295 -7.53 -3.17 -9.99
CA VAL A 295 -8.65 -3.27 -10.94
C VAL A 295 -9.41 -4.57 -10.75
N ALA A 296 -8.73 -5.71 -10.61
CA ALA A 296 -9.41 -6.98 -10.31
C ALA A 296 -10.29 -6.85 -9.05
N ILE A 297 -9.77 -6.26 -7.98
CA ILE A 297 -10.48 -6.11 -6.70
C ILE A 297 -11.76 -5.25 -6.85
N THR A 298 -11.86 -4.35 -7.83
CA THR A 298 -13.12 -3.59 -8.05
C THR A 298 -14.30 -4.50 -8.39
N HIS A 299 -14.05 -5.67 -8.99
CA HIS A 299 -15.09 -6.66 -9.25
C HIS A 299 -15.54 -7.36 -7.96
N LEU A 300 -14.64 -7.61 -7.00
CA LEU A 300 -15.04 -8.09 -5.68
C LEU A 300 -15.83 -7.02 -4.89
N ILE A 301 -15.47 -5.75 -5.05
CA ILE A 301 -16.25 -4.63 -4.49
C ILE A 301 -17.65 -4.59 -5.12
N ALA A 302 -17.75 -4.77 -6.44
CA ALA A 302 -19.02 -4.85 -7.15
C ALA A 302 -19.88 -6.03 -6.66
N ALA A 303 -19.31 -7.23 -6.56
CA ALA A 303 -19.99 -8.42 -6.03
C ALA A 303 -20.51 -8.18 -4.61
N ALA A 304 -19.66 -7.63 -3.72
CA ALA A 304 -20.06 -7.30 -2.36
C ALA A 304 -21.13 -6.20 -2.30
N GLY A 305 -21.12 -5.25 -3.23
CA GLY A 305 -22.13 -4.21 -3.36
C GLY A 305 -23.50 -4.75 -3.77
N LEU A 306 -23.54 -5.62 -4.79
CA LEU A 306 -24.78 -6.30 -5.21
C LEU A 306 -25.45 -7.04 -4.06
N LEU A 307 -24.65 -7.75 -3.26
CA LEU A 307 -25.12 -8.50 -2.09
C LEU A 307 -25.63 -7.59 -0.95
N ARG A 308 -25.14 -6.35 -0.86
CA ARG A 308 -25.61 -5.35 0.10
C ARG A 308 -26.92 -4.70 -0.32
N ASP A 309 -27.04 -4.37 -1.61
CA ASP A 309 -28.18 -3.63 -2.15
C ASP A 309 -29.43 -4.53 -2.33
N GLU A 310 -29.26 -5.75 -2.84
CA GLU A 310 -30.36 -6.71 -3.04
C GLU A 310 -29.98 -8.12 -2.56
N PRO A 311 -30.48 -8.60 -1.42
CA PRO A 311 -30.21 -9.97 -0.96
C PRO A 311 -31.00 -11.06 -1.73
N ALA A 312 -31.66 -10.72 -2.84
CA ALA A 312 -32.51 -11.63 -3.61
C ALA A 312 -31.69 -12.51 -4.56
N THR A 313 -31.39 -13.74 -4.14
CA THR A 313 -30.43 -14.66 -4.78
C THR A 313 -30.64 -14.84 -6.29
N ASP A 314 -31.87 -15.06 -6.77
CA ASP A 314 -32.09 -15.47 -8.17
C ASP A 314 -31.79 -14.37 -9.20
N ARG A 315 -32.03 -13.10 -8.86
CA ARG A 315 -31.86 -11.98 -9.80
C ARG A 315 -30.41 -11.54 -9.94
N ILE A 316 -29.64 -11.62 -8.86
CA ILE A 316 -28.24 -11.17 -8.81
C ILE A 316 -27.24 -12.30 -9.03
N SER A 317 -27.67 -13.56 -9.03
CA SER A 317 -26.75 -14.71 -9.05
C SER A 317 -25.78 -14.69 -10.23
N SER A 318 -26.29 -14.45 -11.44
CA SER A 318 -25.47 -14.38 -12.65
C SER A 318 -24.49 -13.20 -12.59
N SER A 319 -24.92 -12.04 -12.09
CA SER A 319 -24.08 -10.85 -11.96
C SER A 319 -22.98 -11.04 -10.91
N VAL A 320 -23.29 -11.59 -9.74
CA VAL A 320 -22.30 -11.88 -8.68
C VAL A 320 -21.27 -12.89 -9.17
N TYR A 321 -21.73 -13.97 -9.79
CA TYR A 321 -20.85 -14.98 -10.38
C TYR A 321 -19.91 -14.36 -11.44
N ALA A 322 -20.46 -13.56 -12.36
CA ALA A 322 -19.68 -12.87 -13.38
C ALA A 322 -18.59 -11.96 -12.77
N GLN A 323 -18.92 -11.19 -11.72
CA GLN A 323 -17.93 -10.35 -11.04
C GLN A 323 -16.79 -11.16 -10.39
N ILE A 324 -17.11 -12.30 -9.76
CA ILE A 324 -16.09 -13.18 -9.17
C ILE A 324 -15.21 -13.80 -10.26
N SER A 325 -15.79 -14.22 -11.39
CA SER A 325 -15.03 -14.73 -12.54
C SER A 325 -14.12 -13.66 -13.15
N GLU A 326 -14.62 -12.44 -13.36
CA GLU A 326 -13.83 -11.31 -13.88
C GLU A 326 -12.65 -10.97 -12.95
N PHE A 327 -12.84 -11.03 -11.63
CA PHE A 327 -11.74 -10.90 -10.68
C PHE A 327 -10.64 -11.96 -10.92
N GLN A 328 -11.01 -13.23 -11.04
CA GLN A 328 -10.05 -14.33 -11.24
C GLN A 328 -9.28 -14.20 -12.57
N GLU A 329 -9.97 -13.84 -13.65
CA GLU A 329 -9.35 -13.64 -14.96
C GLU A 329 -8.34 -12.49 -14.96
N ILE A 330 -8.73 -11.31 -14.45
CA ILE A 330 -7.84 -10.14 -14.41
C ILE A 330 -6.65 -10.40 -13.47
N TRP A 331 -6.88 -11.06 -12.33
CA TRP A 331 -5.81 -11.41 -11.41
C TRP A 331 -4.81 -12.38 -12.05
N SER A 332 -5.30 -13.44 -12.72
CA SER A 332 -4.46 -14.41 -13.44
C SER A 332 -3.61 -13.76 -14.52
N LEU A 333 -4.16 -12.82 -15.29
CA LEU A 333 -3.39 -12.03 -16.27
C LEU A 333 -2.31 -11.18 -15.59
N GLY A 334 -2.60 -10.60 -14.43
CA GLY A 334 -1.64 -9.86 -13.62
C GLY A 334 -0.42 -10.71 -13.21
N LEU A 335 -0.60 -12.01 -12.96
CA LEU A 335 0.49 -12.89 -12.53
C LEU A 335 1.61 -13.05 -13.57
N ILE A 336 1.37 -12.72 -14.84
CA ILE A 336 2.44 -12.64 -15.86
C ILE A 336 3.47 -11.57 -15.45
N LEU A 337 3.01 -10.37 -15.09
CA LEU A 337 3.88 -9.28 -14.65
C LEU A 337 4.59 -9.63 -13.35
N PHE A 338 3.93 -10.37 -12.47
CA PHE A 338 4.49 -10.87 -11.22
C PHE A 338 5.59 -11.90 -11.46
N GLY A 339 5.37 -12.86 -12.36
CA GLY A 339 6.38 -13.85 -12.77
C GLY A 339 7.62 -13.20 -13.38
N VAL A 340 7.44 -12.22 -14.28
CA VAL A 340 8.56 -11.42 -14.82
C VAL A 340 9.29 -10.68 -13.70
N HIS A 341 8.56 -10.04 -12.77
CA HIS A 341 9.16 -9.39 -11.60
C HIS A 341 10.05 -10.35 -10.79
N LEU A 342 9.57 -11.56 -10.50
CA LEU A 342 10.33 -12.57 -9.76
C LEU A 342 11.57 -13.06 -10.52
N LEU A 343 11.50 -13.26 -11.84
CA LEU A 343 12.69 -13.58 -12.64
C LEU A 343 13.74 -12.46 -12.55
N LEU A 344 13.33 -11.20 -12.60
CA LEU A 344 14.24 -10.05 -12.44
C LEU A 344 14.84 -10.00 -11.03
N VAL A 345 14.04 -10.29 -9.98
CA VAL A 345 14.54 -10.37 -8.60
C VAL A 345 15.52 -11.54 -8.44
N GLY A 346 15.21 -12.71 -9.00
CA GLY A 346 16.10 -13.87 -9.00
C GLY A 346 17.43 -13.55 -9.67
N TRP A 347 17.42 -12.89 -10.82
CA TRP A 347 18.63 -12.43 -11.49
C TRP A 347 19.42 -11.39 -10.66
N LEU A 348 18.73 -10.44 -10.02
CA LEU A 348 19.37 -9.45 -9.13
C LEU A 348 19.99 -10.11 -7.91
N ALA A 349 19.32 -11.11 -7.33
CA ALA A 349 19.83 -11.89 -6.21
C ALA A 349 21.07 -12.68 -6.63
N TRP A 350 21.07 -13.31 -7.81
CA TRP A 350 22.22 -14.04 -8.33
C TRP A 350 23.45 -13.15 -8.54
N ARG A 351 23.24 -11.89 -8.96
CA ARG A 351 24.32 -10.90 -9.14
C ARG A 351 24.71 -10.16 -7.85
N SER A 352 23.93 -10.29 -6.78
CA SER A 352 24.19 -9.59 -5.54
C SER A 352 25.22 -10.34 -4.70
N PRO A 353 26.30 -9.69 -4.22
CA PRO A 353 27.24 -10.33 -3.31
C PRO A 353 26.61 -10.66 -1.93
N SER A 354 25.46 -10.06 -1.61
CA SER A 354 24.77 -10.27 -0.33
C SER A 354 23.80 -11.45 -0.35
N ALA A 355 23.27 -11.82 -1.52
CA ALA A 355 22.25 -12.86 -1.63
C ALA A 355 22.87 -14.20 -2.06
N PRO A 356 22.54 -15.32 -1.38
CA PRO A 356 23.08 -16.60 -1.77
C PRO A 356 22.42 -17.13 -3.05
N THR A 357 23.21 -17.80 -3.90
CA THR A 357 22.77 -18.32 -5.20
C THR A 357 21.55 -19.23 -5.12
N TRP A 358 21.41 -20.03 -4.06
CA TRP A 358 20.26 -20.93 -3.90
C TRP A 358 18.94 -20.17 -3.70
N VAL A 359 18.94 -19.02 -3.00
CA VAL A 359 17.75 -18.16 -2.90
C VAL A 359 17.40 -17.60 -4.27
N ALA A 360 18.41 -17.14 -5.02
CA ALA A 360 18.22 -16.60 -6.35
C ALA A 360 17.58 -17.62 -7.32
N VAL A 361 18.06 -18.86 -7.31
CA VAL A 361 17.51 -19.95 -8.14
C VAL A 361 16.07 -20.27 -7.74
N LEU A 362 15.77 -20.42 -6.45
CA LEU A 362 14.41 -20.72 -6.01
C LEU A 362 13.41 -19.61 -6.37
N VAL A 363 13.82 -18.34 -6.26
CA VAL A 363 13.00 -17.19 -6.68
C VAL A 363 12.77 -17.19 -8.19
N ALA A 364 13.79 -17.53 -8.98
CA ALA A 364 13.63 -17.65 -10.43
C ALA A 364 12.70 -18.80 -10.82
N ILE A 365 12.77 -19.93 -10.11
CA ILE A 365 11.85 -21.07 -10.30
C ILE A 365 10.41 -20.66 -9.98
N ALA A 366 10.18 -19.93 -8.89
CA ALA A 366 8.85 -19.37 -8.58
C ALA A 366 8.33 -18.47 -9.70
N GLY A 367 9.17 -17.55 -10.20
CA GLY A 367 8.81 -16.68 -11.32
C GLY A 367 8.48 -17.44 -12.62
N ALA A 368 9.23 -18.50 -12.92
CA ALA A 368 8.96 -19.37 -14.06
C ALA A 368 7.64 -20.15 -13.90
N GLY A 369 7.30 -20.57 -12.67
CA GLY A 369 6.02 -21.24 -12.37
C GLY A 369 4.81 -20.36 -12.67
N TYR A 370 4.79 -19.11 -12.19
CA TYR A 370 3.70 -18.18 -12.52
C TYR A 370 3.58 -17.93 -14.03
N LEU A 371 4.70 -17.80 -14.74
CA LEU A 371 4.66 -17.62 -16.19
C LEU A 371 4.13 -18.86 -16.91
N ALA A 372 4.52 -20.06 -16.46
CA ALA A 372 4.03 -21.30 -17.03
C ALA A 372 2.50 -21.41 -16.89
N ASP A 373 1.97 -21.13 -15.69
CA ASP A 373 0.53 -21.22 -15.42
C ASP A 373 -0.26 -20.17 -16.20
N SER A 374 0.16 -18.89 -16.12
CA SER A 374 -0.57 -17.81 -16.78
C SER A 374 -0.51 -17.89 -18.31
N ILE A 375 0.64 -18.25 -18.89
CA ILE A 375 0.76 -18.40 -20.36
C ILE A 375 0.07 -19.68 -20.82
N GLY A 376 0.16 -20.76 -20.05
CA GLY A 376 -0.54 -22.02 -20.32
C GLY A 376 -2.04 -21.81 -20.43
N ALA A 377 -2.64 -21.14 -19.43
CA ALA A 377 -4.05 -20.78 -19.42
C ALA A 377 -4.46 -19.84 -20.56
N LEU A 378 -3.58 -18.91 -20.97
CA LEU A 378 -3.84 -18.00 -22.08
C LEU A 378 -3.84 -18.70 -23.44
N VAL A 379 -2.97 -19.71 -23.61
CA VAL A 379 -2.83 -20.45 -24.87
C VAL A 379 -3.88 -21.56 -25.00
N SER A 380 -4.29 -22.19 -23.89
CA SER A 380 -5.23 -23.30 -23.90
C SER A 380 -6.18 -23.27 -22.71
N ALA A 381 -7.48 -23.23 -23.00
CA ALA A 381 -8.53 -23.39 -21.99
C ALA A 381 -8.53 -24.79 -21.32
N ALA A 382 -7.81 -25.77 -21.88
CA ALA A 382 -7.64 -27.10 -21.30
C ALA A 382 -6.43 -27.20 -20.35
N TYR A 383 -5.70 -26.11 -20.13
CA TYR A 383 -4.58 -26.08 -19.20
C TYR A 383 -5.08 -26.20 -17.76
N THR A 384 -4.65 -27.26 -17.07
CA THR A 384 -5.12 -27.62 -15.71
C THR A 384 -3.98 -27.83 -14.71
N ILE A 385 -2.73 -27.56 -15.13
CA ILE A 385 -1.54 -27.75 -14.29
C ILE A 385 -1.35 -26.50 -13.44
N GLU A 386 -1.01 -26.66 -12.16
CA GLU A 386 -0.72 -25.55 -11.24
C GLU A 386 0.75 -25.59 -10.81
N VAL A 387 1.66 -25.20 -11.70
CA VAL A 387 3.11 -25.19 -11.43
C VAL A 387 3.45 -24.20 -10.30
N ALA A 388 2.77 -23.06 -10.24
CA ALA A 388 2.96 -22.05 -9.20
C ALA A 388 2.62 -22.59 -7.79
N ALA A 389 1.65 -23.50 -7.68
CA ALA A 389 1.25 -24.10 -6.40
C ALA A 389 2.39 -24.90 -5.71
N VAL A 390 3.39 -25.36 -6.47
CA VAL A 390 4.58 -26.03 -5.93
C VAL A 390 5.78 -25.08 -5.87
N THR A 391 5.94 -24.24 -6.89
CA THR A 391 7.13 -23.40 -7.05
C THR A 391 7.12 -22.11 -6.20
N PHE A 392 5.97 -21.70 -5.64
CA PHE A 392 5.86 -20.50 -4.79
C PHE A 392 6.79 -20.53 -3.56
N GLY A 393 7.29 -21.70 -3.16
CA GLY A 393 8.24 -21.85 -2.05
C GLY A 393 9.47 -20.94 -2.17
N GLY A 394 9.88 -20.55 -3.38
CA GLY A 394 10.95 -19.57 -3.59
C GLY A 394 10.65 -18.17 -3.02
N GLU A 395 9.39 -17.75 -3.02
CA GLU A 395 8.98 -16.47 -2.43
C GLU A 395 9.03 -16.51 -0.90
N VAL A 396 8.58 -17.62 -0.31
CA VAL A 396 8.65 -17.87 1.13
C VAL A 396 10.10 -17.83 1.61
N VAL A 397 10.99 -18.45 0.83
CA VAL A 397 12.43 -18.40 1.06
C VAL A 397 12.99 -16.98 0.96
N LEU A 398 12.63 -16.21 -0.07
CA LEU A 398 13.07 -14.82 -0.23
C LEU A 398 12.63 -13.95 0.94
N MET A 399 11.35 -14.07 1.34
CA MET A 399 10.77 -13.39 2.49
C MET A 399 11.55 -13.70 3.77
N GLY A 400 11.73 -14.97 4.10
CA GLY A 400 12.47 -15.41 5.29
C GLY A 400 13.92 -14.92 5.28
N TRP A 401 14.59 -15.00 4.13
CA TRP A 401 15.96 -14.53 3.96
C TRP A 401 16.09 -13.02 4.16
N LEU A 402 15.21 -12.20 3.56
CA LEU A 402 15.22 -10.74 3.71
C LEU A 402 15.01 -10.30 5.17
N LEU A 403 14.12 -10.99 5.90
CA LEU A 403 13.89 -10.74 7.33
C LEU A 403 15.15 -11.02 8.15
N VAL A 404 15.76 -12.19 7.97
CA VAL A 404 16.99 -12.59 8.68
C VAL A 404 18.14 -11.64 8.35
N PHE A 405 18.33 -11.31 7.06
CA PHE A 405 19.34 -10.35 6.61
C PHE A 405 19.12 -8.96 7.25
N GLY A 406 17.88 -8.46 7.22
CA GLY A 406 17.52 -7.17 7.79
C GLY A 406 17.82 -7.06 9.28
N VAL A 407 17.54 -8.11 10.06
CA VAL A 407 17.79 -8.16 11.52
C VAL A 407 19.29 -8.27 11.84
N ARG A 408 20.01 -9.20 11.20
CA ARG A 408 21.46 -9.42 11.46
C ARG A 408 22.30 -8.18 11.18
N SER A 409 21.99 -7.47 10.10
CA SER A 409 22.70 -6.24 9.73
C SER A 409 22.44 -5.08 10.70
N ARG A 410 21.33 -5.10 11.46
CA ARG A 410 21.07 -4.12 12.56
C ARG A 410 21.78 -4.51 13.85
N SER A 411 21.78 -5.79 14.21
CA SER A 411 22.37 -6.25 15.47
C SER A 411 23.89 -6.07 15.48
N HIS A 412 24.57 -6.44 14.39
CA HIS A 412 26.02 -6.31 14.26
C HIS A 412 26.50 -4.84 14.40
N ARG A 413 25.64 -3.89 14.01
CA ARG A 413 25.91 -2.46 14.17
C ARG A 413 25.69 -1.96 15.60
N ARG A 414 24.64 -2.41 16.31
CA ARG A 414 24.47 -2.01 17.72
C ARG A 414 25.69 -2.42 18.53
N SER A 415 26.19 -3.64 18.34
CA SER A 415 27.43 -4.11 18.97
C SER A 415 28.68 -3.33 18.57
N SER A 416 28.75 -2.75 17.36
CA SER A 416 29.91 -1.96 16.93
C SER A 416 29.88 -0.51 17.43
N LEU A 417 28.69 0.04 17.67
CA LEU A 417 28.51 1.36 18.30
C LEU A 417 28.68 1.30 19.82
N ASP A 418 28.32 0.17 20.43
CA ASP A 418 28.46 -0.11 21.87
C ASP A 418 29.81 -0.79 22.21
N GLY A 419 30.79 -0.75 21.30
CA GLY A 419 32.15 -1.28 21.52
C GLY A 419 32.80 -0.67 22.77
N PRO A 420 33.69 -1.41 23.46
CA PRO A 420 33.96 -1.21 24.87
C PRO A 420 34.43 0.22 25.13
N VAL A 421 33.64 0.98 25.90
CA VAL A 421 34.12 2.14 26.63
C VAL A 421 35.33 1.64 27.40
N ALA A 422 36.53 1.99 26.93
CA ALA A 422 37.77 1.65 27.58
C ALA A 422 37.64 2.10 29.04
N ARG A 423 37.62 1.14 29.98
CA ARG A 423 37.90 1.48 31.37
C ARG A 423 39.25 2.20 31.34
N PRO A 424 39.38 3.42 31.89
CA PRO A 424 40.68 4.03 32.02
C PRO A 424 41.56 3.03 32.75
N ALA A 425 42.66 2.64 32.11
CA ALA A 425 43.72 1.93 32.77
C ALA A 425 44.17 2.80 33.95
N GLN A 426 43.83 2.40 35.17
CA GLN A 426 44.51 2.90 36.35
C GLN A 426 45.93 2.32 36.31
N LEU A 427 46.82 3.06 35.65
CA LEU A 427 48.25 3.01 35.89
C LEU A 427 48.51 3.69 37.23
N GLU A 428 48.99 2.88 38.17
CA GLU A 428 49.83 3.14 39.33
C GLU A 428 50.08 4.60 39.76
N ALA A 429 49.76 4.90 41.03
CA ALA A 429 50.66 5.59 41.98
C ALA A 429 50.04 5.62 43.40
N ALA A 430 50.44 4.67 44.25
CA ALA A 430 50.73 4.82 45.69
C ALA A 430 51.02 3.44 46.30
#